data_AF-A0A2G5T959-F1
#
_entry.id   AF-A0A2G5T959-F1
#
_cell.length_a   1.000
_cell.length_b   1.000
_cell.length_c   1.000
_cell.angle_alpha   90.00
_cell.angle_beta   90.00
_cell.angle_gamma   90.00
#
_symmetry.space_group_name_H-M   'P 1'
#
loop_
_entity.id
_entity.type
_entity.pdbx_description
1 polymer ?
#
loop_
_entity_poly.entity_id
_entity_poly.type
_entity_poly.pdbx_seq_one_letter_code
_entity_poly.pdbx_strand_id
1 'polypeptide(L)'
;MSILFILCLYIFNHIFAIPISKNCTSDERQIAQDKCGAIEKQLDSYFEKYDGQIPPEDVKENMTDLYRNIIECYENIGCQEALESKMKFEVEFENWSIFNTGIKDCMAEFYGAIYEGRYNCTNDYEWFSECISNCCWFTGYINPTNSIN
;
A
#
# COMPACT_ATOMS: atom_id res chain seq x y z
N MET A 1 -32.71 23.15 -23.47
CA MET A 1 -31.34 22.75 -23.07
C MET A 1 -31.00 23.00 -21.60
N SER A 2 -31.96 23.29 -20.69
CA SER A 2 -31.62 23.59 -19.28
C SER A 2 -31.76 22.40 -18.31
N ILE A 3 -32.57 21.39 -18.63
CA ILE A 3 -32.89 20.30 -17.69
C ILE A 3 -31.71 19.32 -17.54
N LEU A 4 -30.99 19.04 -18.63
CA LEU A 4 -29.80 18.18 -18.59
C LEU A 4 -28.68 18.78 -17.72
N PHE A 5 -28.50 20.11 -17.75
CA PHE A 5 -27.48 20.78 -16.95
C PHE A 5 -27.75 20.69 -15.45
N ILE A 6 -29.03 20.80 -15.05
CA ILE A 6 -29.44 20.69 -13.64
C ILE A 6 -29.27 19.26 -13.15
N LEU A 7 -29.58 18.25 -13.97
CA LEU A 7 -29.37 16.84 -13.62
C LEU A 7 -27.88 16.50 -13.48
N CYS A 8 -27.01 17.00 -14.37
CA CYS A 8 -25.57 16.81 -14.23
C CYS A 8 -25.00 17.43 -12.95
N LEU A 9 -25.47 18.61 -12.55
CA LEU A 9 -25.05 19.25 -11.28
C LEU A 9 -25.58 18.51 -10.04
N TYR A 10 -26.77 17.92 -10.12
CA TYR A 10 -27.33 17.11 -9.03
C TYR A 10 -26.54 15.80 -8.84
N ILE A 11 -26.16 15.14 -9.95
CA ILE A 11 -25.33 13.94 -9.95
C ILE A 11 -23.92 14.26 -9.46
N PHE A 12 -23.33 15.39 -9.88
CA PHE A 12 -22.02 15.83 -9.37
C PHE A 12 -22.04 16.08 -7.86
N ASN A 13 -23.09 16.71 -7.30
CA ASN A 13 -23.19 16.94 -5.86
C ASN A 13 -23.39 15.66 -5.04
N HIS A 14 -24.05 14.63 -5.59
CA HIS A 14 -24.19 13.33 -4.90
C HIS A 14 -22.94 12.46 -5.01
N ILE A 15 -22.17 12.57 -6.10
CA ILE A 15 -20.92 11.80 -6.27
C ILE A 15 -19.75 12.45 -5.52
N PHE A 16 -19.69 13.79 -5.49
CA PHE A 16 -18.62 14.56 -4.83
C PHE A 16 -19.08 15.20 -3.51
N ALA A 17 -19.99 14.56 -2.79
CA ALA A 17 -20.14 14.84 -1.36
C ALA A 17 -18.87 14.32 -0.67
N ILE A 18 -17.80 15.12 -0.71
CA ILE A 18 -16.62 14.90 0.13
C ILE A 18 -17.18 14.87 1.55
N PRO A 19 -17.12 13.74 2.27
CA PRO A 19 -17.53 13.72 3.66
C PRO A 19 -16.63 14.74 4.36
N ILE A 20 -17.21 15.86 4.79
CA ILE A 20 -16.50 16.82 5.63
C ILE A 20 -16.25 16.07 6.94
N SER A 21 -15.07 15.47 7.05
CA SER A 21 -14.67 14.77 8.26
C SER A 21 -14.64 15.80 9.38
N LYS A 22 -15.47 15.59 10.40
CA LYS A 22 -15.46 16.43 11.60
C LYS A 22 -14.08 16.31 12.26
N ASN A 23 -13.56 17.42 12.79
CA ASN A 23 -12.41 17.36 13.68
C ASN A 23 -12.74 16.51 14.92
N CYS A 24 -11.73 15.87 15.48
CA CYS A 24 -11.87 15.02 16.65
C CYS A 24 -12.14 15.87 17.91
N THR A 25 -13.06 15.38 18.73
CA THR A 25 -13.23 15.84 20.11
C THR A 25 -12.00 15.50 20.95
N SER A 26 -11.92 16.05 22.17
CA SER A 26 -10.84 15.68 23.10
C SER A 26 -10.88 14.18 23.44
N ASP A 27 -12.08 13.64 23.62
CA ASP A 27 -12.28 12.23 23.98
C ASP A 27 -11.90 11.31 22.82
N GLU A 28 -12.28 11.64 21.57
CA GLU A 28 -11.89 10.86 20.39
C GLU A 28 -10.36 10.84 20.20
N ARG A 29 -9.67 11.96 20.44
CA ARG A 29 -8.20 12.01 20.39
C ARG A 29 -7.56 11.13 21.45
N GLN A 30 -8.09 11.14 22.66
CA GLN A 30 -7.58 10.31 23.74
C GLN A 30 -7.83 8.82 23.46
N ILE A 31 -9.01 8.45 22.96
CA ILE A 31 -9.33 7.09 22.53
C ILE A 31 -8.37 6.62 21.43
N ALA A 32 -8.10 7.47 20.42
CA ALA A 32 -7.17 7.17 19.34
C ALA A 32 -5.76 6.86 19.88
N GLN A 33 -5.24 7.72 20.76
CA GLN A 33 -3.92 7.54 21.37
C GLN A 33 -3.85 6.30 22.26
N ASP A 34 -4.85 6.10 23.13
CA ASP A 34 -4.81 5.03 24.13
C ASP A 34 -5.07 3.66 23.52
N LYS A 35 -5.99 3.57 22.53
CA LYS A 35 -6.35 2.29 21.90
C LYS A 35 -5.52 2.01 20.65
N CYS A 36 -5.62 2.87 19.64
CA CYS A 36 -4.96 2.62 18.36
C CYS A 36 -3.43 2.70 18.54
N GLY A 37 -2.95 3.70 19.28
CA GLY A 37 -1.52 3.85 19.58
C GLY A 37 -0.93 2.69 20.41
N ALA A 38 -1.73 1.97 21.21
CA ALA A 38 -1.26 0.77 21.90
C ALA A 38 -1.09 -0.45 20.97
N ILE A 39 -1.88 -0.52 19.90
CA ILE A 39 -1.75 -1.56 18.87
C ILE A 39 -0.59 -1.20 17.93
N GLU A 40 -0.44 0.08 17.56
CA GLU A 40 0.73 0.58 16.81
C GLU A 40 2.03 0.21 17.48
N LYS A 41 2.18 0.48 18.78
CA LYS A 41 3.38 0.12 19.54
C LYS A 41 3.72 -1.38 19.50
N GLN A 42 2.70 -2.24 19.42
CA GLN A 42 2.93 -3.67 19.27
C GLN A 42 3.48 -3.98 17.87
N LEU A 43 2.91 -3.38 16.82
CA LEU A 43 3.41 -3.56 15.47
C LEU A 43 4.82 -2.96 15.28
N ASP A 44 5.06 -1.79 15.84
CA ASP A 44 6.37 -1.12 15.83
C ASP A 44 7.46 -2.02 16.43
N SER A 45 7.14 -2.76 17.50
CA SER A 45 8.10 -3.70 18.08
C SER A 45 8.50 -4.82 17.12
N TYR A 46 7.61 -5.22 16.20
CA TYR A 46 7.95 -6.15 15.14
C TYR A 46 8.78 -5.48 14.05
N PHE A 47 8.45 -4.24 13.67
CA PHE A 47 9.23 -3.47 12.70
C PHE A 47 10.67 -3.29 13.15
N GLU A 48 10.90 -2.94 14.41
CA GLU A 48 12.24 -2.81 14.98
C GLU A 48 12.98 -4.16 15.03
N LYS A 49 12.29 -5.23 15.42
CA LYS A 49 12.88 -6.56 15.57
C LYS A 49 13.34 -7.16 14.23
N TYR A 50 12.60 -6.90 13.16
CA TYR A 50 12.83 -7.47 11.83
C TYR A 50 13.31 -6.45 10.81
N ASP A 51 13.84 -5.31 11.24
CA ASP A 51 14.40 -4.33 10.33
C ASP A 51 15.51 -4.94 9.46
N GLY A 52 15.35 -4.80 8.15
CA GLY A 52 16.27 -5.34 7.13
C GLY A 52 16.27 -6.87 7.00
N GLN A 53 15.30 -7.56 7.60
CA GLN A 53 15.19 -9.02 7.57
C GLN A 53 13.76 -9.44 7.20
N ILE A 54 13.63 -10.57 6.50
CA ILE A 54 12.32 -11.14 6.20
C ILE A 54 11.82 -11.87 7.45
N PRO A 55 10.68 -11.46 8.05
CA PRO A 55 10.14 -12.17 9.21
C PRO A 55 9.66 -13.58 8.86
N PRO A 56 9.59 -14.50 9.84
CA PRO A 56 8.89 -15.78 9.70
C PRO A 56 7.42 -15.61 9.30
N GLU A 57 6.83 -16.62 8.67
CA GLU A 57 5.48 -16.51 8.10
C GLU A 57 4.38 -16.30 9.17
N ASP A 58 4.49 -16.98 10.30
CA ASP A 58 3.61 -16.80 11.47
C ASP A 58 3.71 -15.38 12.05
N VAL A 59 4.90 -14.78 11.97
CA VAL A 59 5.11 -13.40 12.39
C VAL A 59 4.47 -12.43 11.39
N LYS A 60 4.61 -12.66 10.08
CA LYS A 60 3.94 -11.84 9.07
C LYS A 60 2.43 -11.84 9.25
N GLU A 61 1.82 -13.00 9.50
CA GLU A 61 0.38 -13.12 9.76
C GLU A 61 -0.03 -12.26 10.98
N ASN A 62 0.70 -12.38 12.10
CA ASN A 62 0.46 -11.54 13.28
C ASN A 62 0.61 -10.04 12.99
N MET A 63 1.60 -9.65 12.19
CA MET A 63 1.81 -8.26 11.79
C MET A 63 0.66 -7.75 10.90
N THR A 64 0.19 -8.57 9.96
CA THR A 64 -0.98 -8.25 9.11
C THR A 64 -2.24 -8.07 9.94
N ASP A 65 -2.46 -8.92 10.95
CA ASP A 65 -3.59 -8.78 11.87
C ASP A 65 -3.51 -7.51 12.71
N LEU A 66 -2.33 -7.18 13.25
CA LEU A 66 -2.11 -5.93 13.99
C LEU A 66 -2.36 -4.71 13.09
N TYR A 67 -1.85 -4.72 11.87
CA TYR A 67 -2.13 -3.69 10.87
C TYR A 67 -3.63 -3.52 10.63
N ARG A 68 -4.35 -4.60 10.33
CA ARG A 68 -5.81 -4.55 10.12
C ARG A 68 -6.54 -3.97 11.32
N ASN A 69 -6.16 -4.37 12.53
CA ASN A 69 -6.75 -3.85 13.77
C ASN A 69 -6.50 -2.34 13.96
N ILE A 70 -5.35 -1.82 13.53
CA ILE A 70 -5.04 -0.37 13.60
C ILE A 70 -5.90 0.40 12.61
N ILE A 71 -6.02 -0.10 11.38
CA ILE A 71 -6.87 0.51 10.35
C ILE A 71 -8.33 0.56 10.80
N GLU A 72 -8.85 -0.57 11.27
CA GLU A 72 -10.21 -0.65 11.83
C GLU A 72 -10.39 0.27 13.05
N CYS A 73 -9.36 0.41 13.90
CA CYS A 73 -9.41 1.29 15.07
C CYS A 73 -9.63 2.75 14.68
N TYR A 74 -8.83 3.29 13.77
CA TYR A 74 -8.96 4.67 13.31
C TYR A 74 -10.22 4.90 12.49
N GLU A 75 -10.62 3.93 11.66
CA GLU A 75 -11.84 4.01 10.86
C GLU A 75 -13.09 4.06 11.74
N ASN A 76 -13.13 3.27 12.82
CA ASN A 76 -14.24 3.30 13.78
C ASN A 76 -14.33 4.63 14.54
N ILE A 77 -13.22 5.34 14.72
CA ILE A 77 -13.23 6.69 15.32
C ILE A 77 -13.76 7.71 14.29
N GLY A 78 -13.32 7.63 13.03
CA GLY A 78 -13.96 8.30 11.90
C GLY A 78 -13.92 9.84 11.88
N CYS A 79 -13.19 10.47 12.81
CA CYS A 79 -12.90 11.91 12.76
C CYS A 79 -11.66 12.19 11.89
N GLN A 80 -11.51 13.44 11.45
CA GLN A 80 -10.50 13.85 10.48
C GLN A 80 -9.08 13.40 10.88
N GLU A 81 -8.65 13.74 12.10
CA GLU A 81 -7.30 13.44 12.56
C GLU A 81 -7.07 11.92 12.69
N ALA A 82 -8.11 11.14 13.04
CA ALA A 82 -8.02 9.69 13.06
C ALA A 82 -7.86 9.09 11.65
N LEU A 83 -8.61 9.61 10.67
CA LEU A 83 -8.48 9.20 9.27
C LEU A 83 -7.13 9.63 8.67
N GLU A 84 -6.60 10.79 9.06
CA GLU A 84 -5.24 11.22 8.70
C GLU A 84 -4.18 10.28 9.28
N SER A 85 -4.31 9.86 10.55
CA SER A 85 -3.44 8.86 11.14
C SER A 85 -3.53 7.51 10.44
N LYS A 86 -4.73 7.05 10.07
CA LYS A 86 -4.94 5.84 9.26
C LYS A 86 -4.12 5.92 7.96
N MET A 87 -4.31 6.98 7.17
CA MET A 87 -3.61 7.14 5.89
C MET A 87 -2.09 7.18 6.07
N LYS A 88 -1.59 7.87 7.11
CA LYS A 88 -0.16 7.90 7.42
C LYS A 88 0.37 6.51 7.74
N PHE A 89 -0.39 5.74 8.53
CA PHE A 89 -0.01 4.40 8.93
C PHE A 89 -0.04 3.40 7.76
N GLU A 90 -1.01 3.50 6.86
CA GLU A 90 -1.06 2.71 5.61
C GLU A 90 0.22 2.89 4.79
N VAL A 91 0.63 4.13 4.59
CA VAL A 91 1.87 4.44 3.85
C VAL A 91 3.11 3.90 4.56
N GLU A 92 3.19 4.01 5.88
CA GLU A 92 4.33 3.47 6.66
C GLU A 92 4.41 1.94 6.57
N PHE A 93 3.27 1.25 6.72
CA PHE A 93 3.21 -0.20 6.61
C PHE A 93 3.57 -0.70 5.21
N GLU A 94 3.07 -0.05 4.15
CA GLU A 94 3.41 -0.40 2.76
C GLU A 94 4.91 -0.24 2.49
N ASN A 95 5.49 0.88 2.91
CA ASN A 95 6.93 1.10 2.77
C ASN A 95 7.72 0.00 3.49
N TRP A 96 7.37 -0.30 4.74
CA TRP A 96 8.03 -1.36 5.50
C TRP A 96 7.89 -2.73 4.80
N SER A 97 6.69 -3.05 4.31
CA SER A 97 6.40 -4.30 3.60
C SER A 97 7.26 -4.46 2.35
N ILE A 98 7.44 -3.40 1.55
CA ILE A 98 8.29 -3.44 0.35
C ILE A 98 9.74 -3.80 0.69
N PHE A 99 10.30 -3.22 1.76
CA PHE A 99 11.69 -3.49 2.13
C PHE A 99 11.88 -4.88 2.76
N ASN A 100 10.88 -5.41 3.46
CA ASN A 100 11.03 -6.62 4.28
C ASN A 100 10.32 -7.86 3.73
N THR A 101 9.70 -7.79 2.55
CA THR A 101 9.12 -8.95 1.84
C THR A 101 10.05 -9.57 0.80
N GLY A 102 11.30 -9.12 0.71
CA GLY A 102 12.26 -9.62 -0.29
C GLY A 102 11.97 -9.12 -1.70
N ILE A 103 11.03 -8.17 -1.89
CA ILE A 103 10.76 -7.53 -3.18
C ILE A 103 12.05 -6.94 -3.75
N LYS A 104 12.93 -6.36 -2.92
CA LYS A 104 14.23 -5.86 -3.38
C LYS A 104 15.07 -6.93 -4.08
N ASP A 105 15.13 -8.14 -3.52
CA ASP A 105 15.92 -9.24 -4.09
C ASP A 105 15.25 -9.78 -5.35
N CYS A 106 13.91 -9.93 -5.34
CA CYS A 106 13.14 -10.27 -6.53
C CYS A 106 13.33 -9.26 -7.66
N MET A 107 13.30 -7.96 -7.34
CA MET A 107 13.53 -6.89 -8.29
C MET A 107 14.97 -6.90 -8.80
N ALA A 108 15.96 -7.16 -7.95
CA ALA A 108 17.36 -7.28 -8.36
C ALA A 108 17.58 -8.44 -9.34
N GLU A 109 17.01 -9.62 -9.05
CA GLU A 109 17.06 -10.77 -9.97
C GLU A 109 16.33 -10.49 -11.27
N PHE A 110 15.16 -9.85 -11.19
CA PHE A 110 14.40 -9.45 -12.36
C PHE A 110 15.17 -8.44 -13.24
N TYR A 111 15.81 -7.43 -12.64
CA TYR A 111 16.66 -6.49 -13.38
C TYR A 111 17.88 -7.19 -13.98
N GLY A 112 18.53 -8.11 -13.26
CA GLY A 112 19.61 -8.93 -13.79
C GLY A 112 19.17 -9.80 -14.97
N ALA A 113 17.98 -10.38 -14.90
CA ALA A 113 17.40 -11.18 -15.98
C ALA A 113 17.22 -10.38 -17.28
N ILE A 114 16.81 -9.11 -17.18
CA ILE A 114 16.53 -8.25 -18.33
C ILE A 114 17.80 -7.55 -18.86
N TYR A 115 18.60 -6.95 -17.98
CA TYR A 115 19.74 -6.12 -18.39
C TYR A 115 21.02 -6.91 -18.60
N GLU A 116 21.27 -7.95 -17.81
CA GLU A 116 22.49 -8.75 -17.89
C GLU A 116 22.33 -9.97 -18.80
N GLY A 117 21.12 -10.20 -19.34
CA GLY A 117 20.84 -11.32 -20.24
C GLY A 117 21.03 -12.69 -19.57
N ARG A 118 20.83 -12.78 -18.25
CA ARG A 118 21.03 -14.03 -17.48
C ARG A 118 20.17 -15.20 -17.96
N TYR A 119 19.04 -14.90 -18.61
CA TYR A 119 18.12 -15.90 -19.16
C TYR A 119 17.94 -15.68 -20.66
N ASN A 120 17.93 -16.76 -21.43
CA ASN A 120 17.79 -16.69 -22.89
C ASN A 120 16.41 -16.20 -23.34
N CYS A 121 15.37 -16.48 -22.54
CA CYS A 121 14.00 -16.09 -22.82
C CYS A 121 13.70 -14.59 -22.62
N THR A 122 14.63 -13.82 -22.06
CA THR A 122 14.42 -12.38 -21.82
C THR A 122 14.89 -11.48 -22.95
N ASN A 123 15.69 -12.00 -23.89
CA ASN A 123 16.27 -11.19 -24.97
C ASN A 123 15.27 -10.83 -26.08
N ASP A 124 14.15 -11.55 -26.15
CA ASP A 124 13.17 -11.42 -27.25
C ASP A 124 12.07 -10.38 -26.97
N TYR A 125 12.13 -9.70 -25.82
CA TYR A 125 11.09 -8.77 -25.38
C TYR A 125 11.63 -7.37 -25.09
N GLU A 126 10.92 -6.35 -25.59
CA GLU A 126 11.09 -4.97 -25.13
C GLU A 126 10.35 -4.80 -23.80
N TRP A 127 11.06 -5.00 -22.69
CA TRP A 127 10.50 -4.95 -21.33
C TRP A 127 10.02 -3.56 -20.90
N PHE A 128 10.50 -2.51 -21.57
CA PHE A 128 10.21 -1.11 -21.26
C PHE A 128 9.81 -0.37 -22.54
N SER A 129 8.50 -0.24 -22.77
CA SER A 129 7.98 0.35 -24.02
C SER A 129 7.77 1.87 -23.94
N GLU A 130 7.50 2.43 -22.75
CA GLU A 130 7.33 3.88 -22.54
C GLU A 130 7.80 4.29 -21.14
N CYS A 131 8.72 5.26 -21.08
CA CYS A 131 9.19 5.88 -19.84
C CYS A 131 8.69 7.32 -19.80
N ILE A 132 7.71 7.62 -18.94
CA ILE A 132 7.30 8.99 -18.63
C ILE A 132 7.88 9.31 -17.24
N SER A 133 8.80 10.27 -17.20
CA SER A 133 9.42 10.82 -15.98
C SER A 133 9.87 9.76 -14.95
N ASN A 134 10.97 9.06 -15.26
CA ASN A 134 11.69 8.13 -14.38
C ASN A 134 10.95 6.86 -13.91
N CYS A 135 9.72 6.61 -14.38
CA CYS A 135 9.03 5.33 -14.20
C CYS A 135 8.71 4.73 -15.58
N CYS A 136 9.27 3.56 -15.87
CA CYS A 136 8.96 2.80 -17.09
C CYS A 136 7.88 1.75 -16.76
N TRP A 137 6.86 1.65 -17.62
CA TRP A 137 5.77 0.69 -17.44
C TRP A 137 6.17 -0.70 -17.92
N PHE A 138 5.88 -1.73 -17.12
CA PHE A 138 6.04 -3.13 -17.51
C PHE A 138 4.85 -3.59 -18.36
N THR A 139 5.08 -3.94 -19.61
CA THR A 139 4.03 -4.48 -20.52
C THR A 139 4.24 -5.96 -20.88
N GLY A 140 5.30 -6.59 -20.36
CA GLY A 140 5.61 -7.99 -20.64
C GLY A 140 4.86 -8.99 -19.75
N TYR A 141 3.94 -9.77 -20.33
CA TYR A 141 3.42 -10.99 -19.68
C TYR A 141 4.42 -12.14 -19.87
N ILE A 142 5.03 -12.60 -18.78
CA ILE A 142 5.79 -13.86 -18.79
C ILE A 142 4.81 -15.00 -18.59
N ASN A 143 4.70 -15.90 -19.57
CA ASN A 143 3.98 -17.16 -19.40
C ASN A 143 4.96 -18.20 -18.84
N PRO A 144 4.84 -18.63 -17.56
CA PRO A 144 5.86 -19.43 -16.88
C PRO A 144 5.96 -20.90 -17.36
N THR A 145 5.21 -21.33 -18.38
CA THR A 145 5.09 -22.75 -18.73
C THR A 145 6.16 -23.30 -19.68
N ASN A 146 7.12 -22.52 -20.18
CA ASN A 146 8.05 -22.98 -21.22
C ASN A 146 9.55 -22.93 -20.85
N SER A 147 9.93 -23.37 -19.64
CA SER A 147 11.35 -23.54 -19.31
C SER A 147 11.66 -24.90 -18.67
N ILE A 148 11.55 -25.98 -19.45
CA ILE A 148 12.42 -27.14 -19.29
C ILE A 148 12.81 -27.65 -20.69
N ASN A 149 14.07 -27.42 -21.06
CA ASN A 149 14.94 -28.35 -21.79
C ASN A 149 16.38 -27.90 -21.61
#